data_AF-A0A2M8FZJ5-F1
#
_entry.id   AF-A0A2M8FZJ5-F1
#
_cell.length_a   1.000
_cell.length_b   1.000
_cell.length_c   1.000
_cell.angle_alpha   90.00
_cell.angle_beta   90.00
_cell.angle_gamma   90.00
#
_symmetry.space_group_name_H-M   'P 1'
#
loop_
_entity.id
_entity.type
_entity.pdbx_description
1 polymer ?
#
loop_
_entity_poly.entity_id
_entity_poly.type
_entity_poly.pdbx_seq_one_letter_code
_entity_poly.pdbx_strand_id
1 'polypeptide(L)'
;MKKDKSKPEKLFQKLREVVSPLKDIKENEVHILNIRANYGNYQVIIAPSKEAANKHNLEINGQIHHLFVSPDRISAKPSEVQVKHHMKDTIILRDLNVHLVDKGRTHKPETAAGWKHAVEVREKINLAGKQGSSLLQSIEQNGKLSEAAYDIIEEDIIQALNDRPEESVEDVSIEYTMD
;
A
#
# COMPACT_ATOMS: atom_id res chain seq x y z
N MET A 1 18.40 -20.03 -11.88
CA MET A 1 17.03 -19.91 -11.35
C MET A 1 16.18 -19.15 -12.36
N LYS A 2 15.17 -19.80 -12.94
CA LYS A 2 14.20 -19.12 -13.81
C LYS A 2 13.35 -18.24 -12.88
N LYS A 3 13.39 -16.91 -13.06
CA LYS A 3 12.40 -16.02 -12.44
C LYS A 3 11.05 -16.48 -12.96
N ASP A 4 10.21 -16.99 -12.08
CA ASP A 4 8.85 -17.32 -12.46
C ASP A 4 8.18 -16.04 -12.96
N LYS A 5 7.72 -16.08 -14.20
CA LYS A 5 7.08 -14.95 -14.90
C LYS A 5 5.57 -15.10 -14.84
N SER A 6 5.03 -15.72 -13.78
CA SER A 6 3.64 -15.52 -13.41
C SER A 6 3.50 -14.03 -13.11
N LYS A 7 2.95 -13.29 -14.08
CA LYS A 7 2.55 -11.90 -13.94
C LYS A 7 1.89 -11.73 -12.56
N PRO A 8 2.15 -10.63 -11.82
CA PRO A 8 1.36 -10.36 -10.65
C PRO A 8 -0.11 -10.32 -11.09
N GLU A 9 -0.88 -11.32 -10.67
CA GLU A 9 -2.33 -11.20 -10.60
C GLU A 9 -2.58 -9.85 -9.94
N LYS A 10 -3.25 -8.97 -10.68
CA LYS A 10 -3.41 -7.57 -10.29
C LYS A 10 -3.97 -7.56 -8.88
N LEU A 11 -3.47 -6.74 -7.97
CA LEU A 11 -4.06 -6.53 -6.63
C LEU A 11 -5.60 -6.51 -6.69
N PHE A 12 -6.14 -5.85 -7.70
CA PHE A 12 -7.56 -5.82 -8.02
C PHE A 12 -8.23 -7.20 -8.23
N GLN A 13 -7.57 -8.13 -8.94
CA GLN A 13 -8.05 -9.50 -9.11
C GLN A 13 -8.02 -10.25 -7.77
N LYS A 14 -6.93 -10.14 -7.02
CA LYS A 14 -6.82 -10.78 -5.70
C LYS A 14 -7.84 -10.21 -4.72
N LEU A 15 -8.03 -8.89 -4.71
CA LEU A 15 -9.10 -8.24 -3.95
C LEU A 15 -10.47 -8.74 -4.40
N ARG A 16 -10.76 -8.81 -5.70
CA ARG A 16 -12.03 -9.36 -6.17
C ARG A 16 -12.23 -10.81 -5.75
N GLU A 17 -11.19 -11.63 -5.75
CA GLU A 17 -11.28 -13.03 -5.33
C GLU A 17 -11.51 -13.16 -3.83
N VAL A 18 -10.77 -12.40 -3.03
CA VAL A 18 -10.85 -12.45 -1.56
C VAL A 18 -12.10 -11.73 -1.03
N VAL A 19 -12.59 -10.72 -1.76
CA VAL A 19 -13.80 -9.95 -1.46
C VAL A 19 -15.04 -10.54 -2.17
N SER A 20 -14.89 -11.48 -3.11
CA SER A 20 -16.01 -12.22 -3.73
C SER A 20 -16.99 -12.86 -2.74
N PRO A 21 -16.57 -13.29 -1.52
CA PRO A 21 -17.50 -13.73 -0.48
C PRO A 21 -18.32 -12.60 0.15
N LEU A 22 -17.87 -11.33 0.06
CA LEU A 22 -18.66 -10.13 0.36
C LEU A 22 -19.60 -9.88 -0.83
N LYS A 23 -20.74 -10.57 -0.79
CA LYS A 23 -21.65 -10.96 -1.89
C LYS A 23 -22.16 -9.93 -2.90
N ASP A 24 -21.79 -8.64 -2.88
CA ASP A 24 -22.51 -7.60 -3.64
C ASP A 24 -21.62 -6.52 -4.31
N ILE A 25 -20.40 -6.83 -4.76
CA ILE A 25 -19.65 -5.86 -5.60
C ILE A 25 -20.28 -5.77 -7.00
N LYS A 26 -21.18 -4.79 -7.21
CA LYS A 26 -21.73 -4.52 -8.55
C LYS A 26 -20.77 -3.68 -9.39
N GLU A 27 -20.69 -4.01 -10.68
CA GLU A 27 -19.75 -3.40 -11.63
C GLU A 27 -20.00 -1.91 -11.93
N ASN A 28 -21.15 -1.35 -11.53
CA ASN A 28 -21.55 0.04 -11.80
C ASN A 28 -21.51 0.92 -10.54
N GLU A 29 -21.00 0.41 -9.43
CA GLU A 29 -21.01 1.09 -8.14
C GLU A 29 -19.58 1.38 -7.70
N VAL A 30 -19.40 2.47 -6.94
CA VAL A 30 -18.15 2.72 -6.21
C VAL A 30 -18.23 1.93 -4.91
N HIS A 31 -17.26 1.05 -4.69
CA HIS A 31 -17.15 0.28 -3.45
C HIS A 31 -16.01 0.81 -2.62
N ILE A 32 -16.30 1.11 -1.37
CA ILE A 32 -15.31 1.57 -0.40
C ILE A 32 -15.20 0.49 0.68
N LEU A 33 -14.00 -0.07 0.83
CA LEU A 33 -13.68 -1.09 1.81
C LEU A 33 -12.74 -0.49 2.85
N ASN A 34 -13.16 -0.44 4.11
CA ASN A 34 -12.27 -0.07 5.21
C ASN A 34 -11.63 -1.33 5.77
N ILE A 35 -10.32 -1.43 5.59
CA ILE A 35 -9.51 -2.61 5.88
C ILE A 35 -8.57 -2.32 7.04
N ARG A 36 -8.74 -3.06 8.13
CA ARG A 36 -7.79 -3.12 9.24
C ARG A 36 -6.81 -4.26 9.00
N ALA A 37 -5.56 -3.89 8.73
CA ALA A 37 -4.49 -4.82 8.42
C ALA A 37 -3.43 -4.88 9.53
N ASN A 38 -2.33 -5.60 9.30
CA ASN A 38 -1.33 -5.81 10.35
C ASN A 38 -0.44 -4.58 10.57
N TYR A 39 -0.13 -3.85 9.49
CA TYR A 39 0.79 -2.72 9.53
C TYR A 39 0.09 -1.37 9.40
N GLY A 40 -1.22 -1.37 9.12
CA GLY A 40 -1.94 -0.15 8.86
C GLY A 40 -3.44 -0.32 8.76
N ASN A 41 -4.09 0.80 8.48
CA ASN A 41 -5.52 0.88 8.16
C ASN A 41 -5.66 1.52 6.79
N TYR A 42 -6.45 0.89 5.93
CA TYR A 42 -6.55 1.25 4.52
C TYR A 42 -8.00 1.35 4.11
N GLN A 43 -8.33 2.41 3.40
CA GLN A 43 -9.55 2.55 2.63
C GLN A 43 -9.24 2.20 1.18
N VAL A 44 -9.81 1.11 0.70
CA VAL A 44 -9.70 0.68 -0.69
C VAL A 44 -10.94 1.11 -1.44
N ILE A 45 -10.76 1.99 -2.42
CA ILE A 45 -11.82 2.52 -3.27
C ILE A 45 -11.72 1.83 -4.63
N ILE A 46 -12.82 1.18 -5.02
CA ILE A 46 -12.95 0.42 -6.25
C ILE A 46 -13.96 1.15 -7.13
N ALA A 47 -13.50 1.79 -8.21
CA ALA A 47 -14.36 2.52 -9.13
C ALA A 47 -15.17 1.59 -10.07
N PRO A 48 -16.32 2.06 -10.61
CA PRO A 48 -17.14 1.34 -11.59
C PRO A 48 -16.36 0.90 -12.85
N SER A 49 -16.71 -0.26 -13.39
CA SER A 49 -16.04 -0.84 -14.56
C SER A 49 -16.51 -0.26 -15.91
N LYS A 50 -17.68 0.40 -15.97
CA LYS A 50 -18.28 0.86 -17.23
C LYS A 50 -17.65 2.13 -17.83
N GLU A 51 -16.92 2.92 -17.05
CA GLU A 51 -16.43 4.22 -17.52
C GLU A 51 -15.15 4.19 -18.37
N ALA A 52 -14.42 3.08 -18.50
CA ALA A 52 -13.34 3.05 -19.48
C ALA A 52 -12.88 1.63 -19.81
N ALA A 53 -12.83 1.33 -21.11
CA ALA A 53 -12.09 0.22 -21.70
C ALA A 53 -10.56 0.23 -21.41
N ASN A 54 -10.06 0.99 -20.42
CA ASN A 54 -8.64 1.15 -20.17
C ASN A 54 -8.13 1.46 -18.75
N LYS A 55 -8.95 1.66 -17.72
CA LYS A 55 -8.42 1.90 -16.36
C LYS A 55 -9.35 1.35 -15.29
N HIS A 56 -8.99 0.21 -14.70
CA HIS A 56 -9.45 -0.12 -13.36
C HIS A 56 -8.80 0.90 -12.43
N ASN A 57 -9.58 1.81 -11.85
CA ASN A 57 -9.07 2.77 -10.88
C ASN A 57 -9.27 2.15 -9.50
N LEU A 58 -8.18 1.61 -8.96
CA LEU A 58 -8.09 1.26 -7.56
C LEU A 58 -7.34 2.38 -6.86
N GLU A 59 -7.96 2.96 -5.85
CA GLU A 59 -7.35 3.97 -5.00
C GLU A 59 -7.24 3.42 -3.59
N ILE A 60 -6.07 3.60 -2.98
CA ILE A 60 -5.82 3.23 -1.60
C ILE A 60 -5.43 4.49 -0.86
N ASN A 61 -6.28 4.86 0.08
CA ASN A 61 -5.97 5.87 1.09
C ASN A 61 -5.72 5.17 2.41
N GLY A 62 -4.75 5.60 3.20
CA GLY A 62 -4.55 4.93 4.47
C GLY A 62 -3.39 5.42 5.28
N GLN A 63 -3.09 4.63 6.30
CA GLN A 63 -2.01 4.88 7.24
C GLN A 63 -1.20 3.61 7.46
N ILE A 64 0.12 3.71 7.34
CA ILE A 64 1.05 2.68 7.81
C ILE A 64 1.62 3.15 9.15
N HIS A 65 1.56 2.30 10.18
CA HIS A 65 2.06 2.64 11.52
C HIS A 65 3.55 2.99 11.50
N HIS A 66 4.35 2.17 10.81
CA HIS A 66 5.78 2.40 10.68
C HIS A 66 6.41 1.60 9.52
N LEU A 67 7.56 2.09 9.05
CA LEU A 67 8.45 1.39 8.13
C LEU A 67 9.90 1.47 8.64
N PHE A 68 10.66 0.41 8.41
CA PHE A 68 12.10 0.34 8.65
C PHE A 68 12.84 0.50 7.32
N VAL A 69 13.79 1.41 7.29
CA VAL A 69 14.58 1.74 6.10
C VAL A 69 16.06 1.50 6.39
N SER A 70 16.70 0.68 5.57
CA SER A 70 18.15 0.48 5.49
C SER A 70 18.62 0.71 4.03
N PRO A 71 19.93 0.80 3.76
CA PRO A 71 20.43 1.10 2.41
C PRO A 71 19.92 0.16 1.31
N ASP A 72 19.62 -1.08 1.68
CA ASP A 72 19.23 -2.17 0.80
C ASP A 72 17.75 -2.55 0.91
N ARG A 73 17.01 -2.03 1.89
CA ARG A 73 15.67 -2.53 2.22
C ARG A 73 14.74 -1.47 2.82
N ILE A 74 13.48 -1.51 2.41
CA ILE A 74 12.35 -0.86 3.08
C ILE A 74 11.36 -1.96 3.46
N SER A 75 10.96 -2.07 4.72
CA SER A 75 10.03 -3.11 5.18
C SER A 75 9.21 -2.70 6.39
N ALA A 76 8.03 -3.30 6.55
CA ALA A 76 7.18 -3.09 7.73
C ALA A 76 7.73 -3.76 9.01
N LYS A 77 8.67 -4.71 8.87
CA LYS A 77 9.34 -5.39 9.99
C LYS A 77 10.85 -5.25 9.89
N PRO A 78 11.56 -5.16 11.02
CA PRO A 78 13.02 -5.20 10.99
C PRO A 78 13.49 -6.61 10.60
N SER A 79 14.68 -6.72 10.01
CA SER A 79 15.37 -8.00 9.83
C SER A 79 15.93 -8.50 11.16
N GLU A 80 16.18 -9.81 11.27
CA GLU A 80 16.88 -10.36 12.43
C GLU A 80 18.25 -9.72 12.65
N VAL A 81 18.97 -9.38 11.58
CA VAL A 81 20.27 -8.73 11.67
C VAL A 81 20.13 -7.34 12.28
N GLN A 82 19.13 -6.56 11.87
CA GLN A 82 18.84 -5.25 12.47
C GLN A 82 18.50 -5.41 13.95
N VAL A 83 17.65 -6.37 14.32
CA VAL A 83 17.32 -6.63 15.73
C VAL A 83 18.57 -7.01 16.54
N LYS A 84 19.40 -7.93 16.05
CA LYS A 84 20.64 -8.37 16.70
C LYS A 84 21.66 -7.24 16.87
N HIS A 85 21.63 -6.24 15.99
CA HIS A 85 22.51 -5.07 16.06
C HIS A 85 21.78 -3.81 16.55
N HIS A 86 20.72 -3.97 17.35
CA HIS A 86 20.00 -2.87 17.99
C HIS A 86 19.55 -1.77 17.02
N MET A 87 19.11 -2.16 15.83
CA MET A 87 18.63 -1.27 14.77
C MET A 87 19.68 -0.28 14.26
N LYS A 88 20.98 -0.56 14.49
CA LYS A 88 22.07 0.19 13.89
C LYS A 88 21.90 0.21 12.37
N ASP A 89 22.15 1.36 11.77
CA ASP A 89 22.02 1.60 10.32
C ASP A 89 20.56 1.56 9.80
N THR A 90 19.59 1.77 10.69
CA THR A 90 18.17 1.83 10.32
C THR A 90 17.56 3.22 10.57
N ILE A 91 16.58 3.56 9.76
CA ILE A 91 15.69 4.70 9.97
C ILE A 91 14.29 4.14 10.17
N ILE A 92 13.60 4.59 11.20
CA ILE A 92 12.21 4.23 11.46
C ILE A 92 11.35 5.41 11.02
N LEU A 93 10.54 5.19 10.00
CA LEU A 93 9.50 6.13 9.57
C LEU A 93 8.23 5.76 10.33
N ARG A 94 7.54 6.72 10.94
CA ARG A 94 6.32 6.49 11.72
C ARG A 94 5.18 7.36 11.23
N ASP A 95 3.97 6.85 11.43
CA ASP A 95 2.71 7.51 11.12
C ASP A 95 2.67 8.01 9.66
N LEU A 96 2.86 7.07 8.72
CA LEU A 96 2.91 7.38 7.31
C LEU A 96 1.48 7.47 6.76
N ASN A 97 1.12 8.58 6.12
CA ASN A 97 -0.11 8.66 5.32
C ASN A 97 0.20 8.25 3.90
N VAL A 98 -0.68 7.46 3.31
CA VAL A 98 -0.54 6.96 1.94
C VAL A 98 -1.74 7.34 1.11
N HIS A 99 -1.48 7.71 -0.12
CA HIS A 99 -2.46 7.88 -1.17
C HIS A 99 -1.87 7.30 -2.46
N LEU A 100 -2.34 6.10 -2.81
CA LEU A 100 -1.84 5.32 -3.93
C LEU A 100 -2.95 5.10 -4.94
N VAL A 101 -2.68 5.38 -6.23
CA VAL A 101 -3.61 5.11 -7.32
C VAL A 101 -2.99 4.09 -8.27
N ASP A 102 -3.62 2.93 -8.43
CA ASP A 102 -3.28 1.96 -9.47
C ASP A 102 -4.15 2.21 -10.71
N LYS A 103 -3.49 2.54 -11.84
CA LYS A 103 -4.12 2.75 -13.16
C LYS A 103 -3.96 1.54 -14.09
N GLY A 104 -3.54 0.39 -13.57
CA GLY A 104 -3.53 -0.90 -14.24
C GLY A 104 -2.47 -1.09 -15.34
N ARG A 105 -1.47 -0.20 -15.46
CA ARG A 105 -0.50 -0.22 -16.58
C ARG A 105 0.99 -0.27 -16.20
N THR A 106 1.42 0.17 -15.02
CA THR A 106 2.85 0.47 -14.81
C THR A 106 3.46 0.13 -13.44
N HIS A 107 2.72 -0.35 -12.43
CA HIS A 107 3.25 -0.59 -11.06
C HIS A 107 3.92 0.63 -10.39
N LYS A 108 3.86 1.79 -11.03
CA LYS A 108 4.31 3.04 -10.44
C LYS A 108 3.07 3.66 -9.82
N PRO A 109 2.96 3.70 -8.48
CA PRO A 109 1.88 4.43 -7.86
C PRO A 109 1.96 5.87 -8.35
N GLU A 110 0.90 6.34 -9.00
CA GLU A 110 0.77 7.74 -9.34
C GLU A 110 0.24 8.47 -8.11
N THR A 111 0.75 9.66 -7.85
CA THR A 111 0.15 10.53 -6.83
C THR A 111 -1.20 11.01 -7.34
N ALA A 112 -2.19 11.11 -6.45
CA ALA A 112 -3.43 11.79 -6.81
C ALA A 112 -3.18 13.26 -7.14
N ALA A 113 -4.12 13.85 -7.88
CA ALA A 113 -4.03 15.24 -8.30
C ALA A 113 -3.77 16.17 -7.08
N GLY A 114 -2.65 16.89 -7.11
CA GLY A 114 -2.24 17.81 -6.04
C GLY A 114 -1.26 17.25 -5.00
N TRP A 115 -1.02 15.93 -4.97
CA TRP A 115 -0.04 15.34 -4.05
C TRP A 115 1.37 15.34 -4.66
N LYS A 116 2.34 15.88 -3.91
CA LYS A 116 3.75 15.88 -4.31
C LYS A 116 4.40 14.49 -4.21
N HIS A 117 3.93 13.68 -3.27
CA HIS A 117 4.42 12.32 -3.00
C HIS A 117 3.24 11.41 -2.66
N ALA A 118 3.35 10.11 -2.95
CA ALA A 118 2.28 9.15 -2.65
C ALA A 118 2.29 8.71 -1.17
N VAL A 119 3.38 9.01 -0.47
CA VAL A 119 3.61 8.68 0.93
C VAL A 119 4.12 9.93 1.64
N GLU A 120 3.46 10.30 2.73
CA GLU A 120 3.86 11.39 3.61
C GLU A 120 4.26 10.82 4.97
N VAL A 121 5.46 11.15 5.44
CA VAL A 121 6.00 10.67 6.72
C VAL A 121 5.90 11.78 7.76
N ARG A 122 5.23 11.49 8.89
CA ARG A 122 5.11 12.46 10.00
C ARG A 122 6.30 12.45 10.94
N GLU A 123 6.79 11.27 11.30
CA GLU A 123 7.90 11.12 12.24
C GLU A 123 9.02 10.26 11.65
N LYS A 124 10.27 10.68 11.90
CA LYS A 124 11.49 10.02 11.40
C LYS A 124 12.49 9.84 12.54
N ILE A 125 12.80 8.60 12.89
CA ILE A 125 13.78 8.24 13.91
C ILE A 125 15.02 7.71 13.19
N ASN A 126 16.10 8.49 13.17
CA ASN A 126 17.33 8.14 12.46
C ASN A 126 18.37 7.49 13.40
N LEU A 127 18.48 6.16 13.34
CA LEU A 127 19.49 5.40 14.09
C LEU A 127 20.75 5.10 13.25
N ALA A 128 20.76 5.55 11.99
CA ALA A 128 21.86 5.39 11.03
C ALA A 128 22.79 6.62 10.96
N GLY A 129 22.54 7.66 11.75
CA GLY A 129 23.34 8.89 11.79
C GLY A 129 23.40 9.59 10.43
N LYS A 130 24.59 10.07 10.04
CA LYS A 130 24.77 10.83 8.79
C LYS A 130 24.37 10.04 7.54
N GLN A 131 24.64 8.73 7.52
CA GLN A 131 24.26 7.86 6.41
C GLN A 131 22.74 7.78 6.26
N GLY A 132 22.01 7.74 7.38
CA GLY A 132 20.55 7.75 7.37
C GLY A 132 19.96 9.01 6.74
N SER A 133 20.51 10.19 7.06
CA SER A 133 20.03 11.44 6.47
C SER A 133 20.18 11.46 4.95
N SER A 134 21.31 10.97 4.42
CA SER A 134 21.54 10.85 2.97
C SER A 134 20.60 9.83 2.32
N LEU A 135 20.33 8.71 3.01
CA LEU A 135 19.40 7.69 2.54
C LEU A 135 17.97 8.22 2.43
N LEU A 136 17.47 8.93 3.46
CA LEU A 136 16.16 9.57 3.46
C LEU A 136 15.96 10.48 2.26
N GLN A 137 16.92 11.38 2.04
CA GLN A 137 16.87 12.31 0.91
C GLN A 137 16.82 11.57 -0.44
N SER A 138 17.58 10.48 -0.56
CA SER A 138 17.60 9.68 -1.78
C SER A 138 16.26 8.98 -2.04
N ILE A 139 15.67 8.33 -1.03
CA ILE A 139 14.42 7.56 -1.19
C ILE A 139 13.21 8.46 -1.46
N GLU A 140 13.21 9.69 -0.93
CA GLU A 140 12.16 10.68 -1.19
C GLU A 140 12.23 11.22 -2.62
N GLN A 141 13.44 11.41 -3.14
CA GLN A 141 13.66 11.96 -4.50
C GLN A 141 13.43 10.95 -5.61
N ASN A 142 13.75 9.67 -5.38
CA ASN A 142 13.69 8.64 -6.42
C ASN A 142 12.38 7.83 -6.42
N GLY A 143 11.47 8.09 -5.49
CA GLY A 143 10.17 7.41 -5.40
C GLY A 143 10.21 6.00 -4.81
N LYS A 144 11.38 5.49 -4.39
CA LYS A 144 11.51 4.13 -3.80
C LYS A 144 10.64 3.92 -2.56
N LEU A 145 10.41 4.98 -1.78
CA LEU A 145 9.54 4.89 -0.61
C LEU A 145 8.09 4.60 -1.03
N SER A 146 7.60 5.24 -2.09
CA SER A 146 6.25 5.02 -2.60
C SER A 146 6.08 3.62 -3.19
N GLU A 147 7.06 3.16 -3.97
CA GLU A 147 7.07 1.80 -4.54
C GLU A 147 7.04 0.75 -3.42
N ALA A 148 7.95 0.85 -2.44
CA ALA A 148 7.99 -0.09 -1.33
C ALA A 148 6.73 -0.04 -0.44
N ALA A 149 6.17 1.15 -0.21
CA ALA A 149 4.93 1.27 0.54
C ALA A 149 3.77 0.59 -0.19
N TYR A 150 3.69 0.74 -1.51
CA TYR A 150 2.68 0.06 -2.32
C TYR A 150 2.75 -1.46 -2.16
N ASP A 151 3.95 -2.05 -2.35
CA ASP A 151 4.15 -3.50 -2.22
C ASP A 151 3.77 -4.00 -0.82
N ILE A 152 4.16 -3.26 0.22
CA ILE A 152 3.84 -3.59 1.62
C ILE A 152 2.34 -3.53 1.88
N ILE A 153 1.65 -2.50 1.38
CA ILE A 153 0.21 -2.34 1.55
C ILE A 153 -0.55 -3.42 0.80
N GLU A 154 -0.12 -3.73 -0.43
CA GLU A 154 -0.67 -4.81 -1.24
C GLU A 154 -0.65 -6.13 -0.47
N GLU A 155 0.53 -6.52 0.02
CA GLU A 155 0.72 -7.76 0.79
C GLU A 155 -0.10 -7.74 2.09
N ASP A 156 -0.11 -6.61 2.82
CA ASP A 156 -0.77 -6.49 4.11
C ASP A 156 -2.30 -6.58 4.00
N ILE A 157 -2.88 -5.93 2.98
CA ILE A 157 -4.31 -6.02 2.69
C ILE A 157 -4.69 -7.46 2.34
N ILE A 158 -3.97 -8.08 1.41
CA ILE A 158 -4.25 -9.47 0.98
C ILE A 158 -4.15 -10.41 2.18
N GLN A 159 -3.11 -10.26 3.01
CA GLN A 159 -2.93 -11.08 4.18
C GLN A 159 -4.07 -10.88 5.18
N ALA A 160 -4.45 -9.64 5.47
CA ALA A 160 -5.53 -9.32 6.39
C ALA A 160 -6.85 -10.00 5.96
N LEU A 161 -7.20 -9.84 4.69
CA LEU A 161 -8.42 -10.41 4.14
C LEU A 161 -8.40 -11.94 4.05
N ASN A 162 -7.24 -12.57 3.85
CA ASN A 162 -7.12 -14.04 3.84
C ASN A 162 -7.17 -14.64 5.25
N ASP A 163 -6.45 -14.03 6.20
CA ASP A 163 -6.29 -14.58 7.54
C ASP A 163 -7.55 -14.32 8.39
N ARG A 164 -8.22 -13.17 8.20
CA ARG A 164 -9.27 -12.66 9.10
C ARG A 164 -10.35 -11.84 8.37
N PRO A 165 -11.02 -12.37 7.33
CA PRO A 165 -11.91 -11.57 6.48
C PRO A 165 -13.01 -10.80 7.24
N GLU A 166 -13.62 -11.44 8.24
CA GLU A 166 -14.71 -10.84 9.04
C GLU A 166 -14.24 -9.79 10.06
N GLU A 167 -12.97 -9.85 10.49
CA GLU A 167 -12.38 -8.87 11.43
C GLU A 167 -11.69 -7.73 10.69
N SER A 168 -11.23 -7.99 9.47
CA SER A 168 -10.44 -7.05 8.69
C SER A 168 -11.29 -6.05 7.93
N VAL A 169 -12.54 -6.36 7.58
CA VAL A 169 -13.44 -5.42 6.91
C VAL A 169 -14.36 -4.80 7.95
N GLU A 170 -14.09 -3.54 8.32
CA GLU A 170 -14.87 -2.84 9.34
C GLU A 170 -16.20 -2.30 8.80
N ASP A 171 -16.19 -1.82 7.56
CA ASP A 171 -17.37 -1.28 6.90
C ASP A 171 -17.22 -1.37 5.38
N VAL A 172 -18.35 -1.58 4.71
CA VAL A 172 -18.48 -1.58 3.25
C VAL A 172 -19.56 -0.58 2.89
N SER A 173 -19.15 0.56 2.33
CA SER A 173 -20.09 1.55 1.79
C SER A 173 -20.14 1.48 0.27
N ILE A 174 -21.36 1.67 -0.25
CA ILE A 174 -21.65 1.72 -1.67
C ILE A 174 -22.10 3.14 -1.98
N GLU A 175 -21.36 3.85 -2.81
CA GLU A 175 -21.76 5.15 -3.31
C GLU A 175 -22.38 5.02 -4.71
N TYR A 176 -23.57 5.61 -4.88
CA TYR A 176 -24.25 5.71 -6.16
C TYR A 176 -23.83 6.99 -6.87
N THR A 177 -23.25 6.87 -8.05
CA THR A 177 -23.14 8.00 -8.97
C THR A 177 -24.56 8.32 -9.49
N MET A 178 -25.09 9.50 -9.12
CA MET A 178 -26.33 10.00 -9.73
C MET A 178 -26.01 10.42 -11.17
N ASP A 179 -26.73 9.85 -12.13
CA ASP A 179 -26.72 10.26 -13.55
C ASP A 179 -27.29 11.68 -13.73
#